data_AF-H5YLA1-F1
#
_entry.id   AF-H5YLA1-F1
#
_cell.length_a   1.000
_cell.length_b   1.000
_cell.length_c   1.000
_cell.angle_alpha   90.00
_cell.angle_beta   90.00
_cell.angle_gamma   90.00
#
_symmetry.space_group_name_H-M   'P 1'
#
loop_
_entity.id
_entity.type
_entity.pdbx_description
1 polymer ?
#
loop_
_entity_poly.entity_id
_entity_poly.type
_entity_poly.pdbx_seq_one_letter_code
_entity_poly.pdbx_strand_id
1 'polypeptide(L)' 'MIEVRQTEHFSEWLTRLKDASAVARITARVRRMEMGNPGDSKSVGRNVREMRIDHGPAIGSTMCSAERRL' A
#
# COMPACT_ATOMS: atom_id res chain seq x y z
N MET A 1 -13.80 -6.02 -10.42
CA MET A 1 -12.55 -6.76 -10.16
C MET A 1 -11.40 -5.81 -10.52
N ILE A 2 -10.50 -5.51 -9.59
CA ILE A 2 -9.40 -4.56 -9.82
C ILE A 2 -8.13 -5.37 -10.10
N GLU A 3 -7.43 -5.07 -11.19
CA GLU A 3 -6.11 -5.63 -11.46
C GLU A 3 -5.08 -4.94 -10.56
N VAL A 4 -4.42 -5.72 -9.70
CA VAL A 4 -3.32 -5.23 -8.86
C VAL A 4 -2.02 -5.76 -9.44
N ARG A 5 -1.18 -4.83 -9.90
CA ARG A 5 0.17 -5.12 -10.39
C ARG A 5 1.18 -4.66 -9.36
N GLN A 6 2.02 -5.59 -8.91
CA GLN A 6 3.13 -5.29 -8.03
C GLN A 6 4.38 -5.02 -8.87
N THR A 7 5.10 -3.94 -8.56
CA THR A 7 6.41 -3.67 -9.17
C THR A 7 7.50 -4.40 -8.39
N GLU A 8 8.57 -4.79 -9.08
CA GLU A 8 9.74 -5.42 -8.46
C GLU A 8 10.33 -4.57 -7.33
N HIS A 9 10.37 -3.25 -7.54
CA HIS A 9 10.81 -2.27 -6.54
C HIS A 9 9.96 -2.32 -5.26
N PHE A 10 8.64 -2.53 -5.37
CA PHE A 10 7.77 -2.68 -4.21
C PHE A 10 8.06 -3.99 -3.48
N SER A 11 8.26 -5.09 -4.20
CA SER A 11 8.58 -6.40 -3.62
C SER A 11 9.91 -6.36 -2.86
N GLU A 12 10.94 -5.75 -3.44
CA GLU A 12 12.23 -5.55 -2.78
C GLU A 12 12.12 -4.65 -1.55
N TRP A 13 11.40 -3.54 -1.66
CA TRP A 13 11.17 -2.65 -0.53
C TRP A 13 10.44 -3.36 0.61
N LEU A 14 9.43 -4.18 0.30
CA LEU A 14 8.65 -4.92 1.29
C LEU A 14 9.50 -5.97 2.02
N THR A 15 10.41 -6.67 1.31
CA THR A 15 11.30 -7.67 1.93
C THR A 15 12.39 -7.04 2.81
N ARG A 16 12.76 -5.78 2.56
CA ARG A 16 13.71 -5.02 3.39
C ARG A 16 13.08 -4.46 4.67
N LEU A 17 11.75 -4.50 4.80
CA LEU A 17 11.05 -3.99 5.96
C LEU A 17 11.23 -4.94 7.16
N LYS A 18 11.91 -4.47 8.22
CA LYS A 18 12.20 -5.27 9.43
C LYS A 18 10.97 -5.57 10.28
N ASP A 19 9.91 -4.77 10.15
CA ASP A 19 8.69 -4.90 10.94
C ASP A 19 7.71 -5.87 10.28
N ALA A 20 7.67 -7.11 10.79
CA ALA A 20 6.75 -8.14 10.31
C ALA A 20 5.27 -7.77 10.48
N SER A 21 4.92 -6.96 11.49
CA SER A 21 3.55 -6.48 11.71
C SER A 21 3.17 -5.48 10.61
N ALA A 22 4.07 -4.56 10.27
CA ALA A 22 3.88 -3.64 9.16
C ALA A 22 3.75 -4.39 7.82
N VAL A 23 4.61 -5.38 7.54
CA VAL A 23 4.54 -6.21 6.32
C VAL A 23 3.19 -6.93 6.22
N ALA A 24 2.74 -7.57 7.30
CA ALA A 24 1.46 -8.27 7.33
C ALA A 24 0.28 -7.33 7.06
N ARG A 25 0.30 -6.13 7.65
CA ARG A 25 -0.74 -5.10 7.45
C ARG A 25 -0.77 -4.57 6.03
N ILE A 26 0.39 -4.28 5.44
CA ILE A 26 0.52 -3.85 4.04
C ILE A 26 -0.05 -4.93 3.12
N THR A 27 0.39 -6.17 3.29
CA THR A 27 -0.06 -7.31 2.47
C THR A 27 -1.57 -7.53 2.59
N ALA A 28 -2.12 -7.52 3.80
CA ALA A 28 -3.55 -7.66 4.04
C ALA A 28 -4.36 -6.51 3.42
N ARG A 29 -3.78 -5.30 3.37
CA ARG A 29 -4.44 -4.15 2.75
C ARG A 29 -4.42 -4.24 1.22
N VAL A 30 -3.32 -4.67 0.61
CA VAL A 30 -3.25 -4.91 -0.85
C VAL A 30 -4.30 -5.96 -1.27
N ARG A 31 -4.42 -7.07 -0.53
CA ARG A 31 -5.47 -8.08 -0.77
C ARG A 31 -6.88 -7.51 -0.68
N ARG A 32 -7.15 -6.58 0.24
CA ARG A 32 -8.45 -5.90 0.31
C ARG A 32 -8.68 -4.97 -0.88
N MET A 33 -7.63 -4.33 -1.40
CA MET A 33 -7.71 -3.51 -2.61
C MET A 33 -8.08 -4.35 -3.84
N GLU A 34 -7.52 -5.56 -3.99
CA GLU A 34 -7.87 -6.51 -5.06
C GLU A 34 -9.37 -6.84 -5.06
N MET A 35 -9.94 -6.99 -3.86
CA MET A 35 -11.38 -7.22 -3.65
C MET A 35 -12.24 -5.96 -3.83
N GLY A 36 -11.65 -4.81 -4.21
CA GLY A 36 -12.36 -3.55 -4.40
C GLY A 36 -12.58 -2.73 -3.14
N ASN A 37 -11.92 -3.08 -2.02
CA ASN A 37 -12.02 -2.35 -0.75
C ASN A 37 -10.67 -1.73 -0.34
N PRO A 38 -10.30 -0.56 -0.89
CA PRO A 38 -9.02 0.10 -0.58
C PRO A 38 -8.96 0.69 0.85
N GLY A 39 -10.11 0.92 1.50
CA GLY A 39 -10.16 1.65 2.78
C GLY A 39 -9.77 3.12 2.65
N ASP A 40 -9.08 3.68 3.65
CA ASP A 40 -8.61 5.07 3.64
C ASP A 40 -7.55 5.30 2.57
N SER A 41 -8.02 5.80 1.42
CA SER A 41 -7.19 6.15 0.27
C SER A 41 -7.61 7.50 -0.30
N LYS A 42 -6.62 8.34 -0.59
CA LYS A 42 -6.83 9.68 -1.15
C LYS A 42 -6.10 9.81 -2.46
N SER A 43 -6.70 10.50 -3.43
CA SER A 43 -6.03 10.83 -4.68
C SER A 43 -4.99 11.91 -4.40
N VAL A 44 -3.74 11.67 -4.82
CA VAL A 44 -2.64 12.65 -4.71
C VAL A 44 -2.34 13.32 -6.07
N GLY A 45 -3.18 13.06 -7.09
CA GLY A 45 -3.03 13.60 -8.44
C GLY A 45 -2.25 12.67 -9.37
N ARG A 46 -2.21 13.01 -10.67
CA ARG A 46 -1.54 12.23 -11.74
C ARG A 46 -1.91 10.73 -11.75
N ASN A 47 -3.16 10.43 -11.42
CA ASN A 47 -3.70 9.08 -11.28
C ASN A 47 -3.03 8.22 -10.19
N VAL A 48 -2.33 8.85 -9.25
CA VAL A 48 -1.76 8.20 -8.07
C VAL A 48 -2.75 8.32 -6.92
N ARG A 49 -2.93 7.23 -6.18
CA ARG A 49 -3.65 7.23 -4.90
C ARG A 49 -2.70 6.83 -3.79
N GLU A 50 -2.70 7.62 -2.72
CA GLU A 50 -2.03 7.25 -1.48
C GLU A 50 -2.99 6.47 -0.60
N MET A 51 -2.47 5.45 0.07
CA MET A 51 -3.22 4.63 1.01
C MET A 51 -2.62 4.72 2.40
N ARG A 52 -3.47 5.04 3.38
CA ARG A 52 -3.05 5.11 4.78
C ARG A 52 -3.28 3.77 5.47
N ILE A 53 -2.23 3.31 6.14
CA ILE A 53 -2.26 2.12 6.98
C ILE A 53 -1.83 2.57 8.37
N ASP A 54 -2.80 2.67 9.28
CA ASP A 54 -2.52 3.05 10.65
C ASP A 54 -1.76 1.91 11.35
N HIS A 55 -0.55 2.24 11.80
CA HIS A 55 0.32 1.39 12.59
C HIS A 55 0.69 2.16 13.85
N GLY A 56 0.16 1.78 15.01
CA GLY A 56 0.42 2.47 16.29
C GLY A 56 1.35 1.69 17.24
N PRO A 57 2.00 2.34 18.23
CA PRO A 57 2.13 3.78 18.47
C PRO A 57 3.52 4.35 18.05
N ALA A 58 3.49 5.54 17.43
CA ALA A 58 4.59 6.47 17.15
C ALA A 58 5.92 5.92 16.56
N ILE A 59 6.08 6.02 15.23
CA ILE A 59 7.22 6.60 14.49
C ILE A 59 7.09 6.13 13.03
N GLY A 60 6.92 7.07 12.09
CA GLY A 60 7.17 6.84 10.67
C GLY A 60 5.96 6.47 9.82
N SER A 61 5.28 7.50 9.31
CA SER A 61 4.38 7.36 8.17
C SER A 61 5.19 6.87 6.96
N THR A 62 4.98 5.63 6.51
CA THR A 62 5.60 5.17 5.25
C THR A 62 4.60 5.34 4.12
N MET A 63 4.91 6.30 3.25
CA MET A 63 4.13 6.71 2.08
C MET A 63 4.19 5.59 1.03
N CYS A 64 3.04 5.10 0.57
CA CYS A 64 2.97 4.12 -0.51
C CYS A 64 2.24 4.76 -1.71
N SER A 65 3.01 5.06 -2.77
CA SER A 65 2.53 5.64 -4.02
C SER A 65 2.03 4.51 -4.94
N ALA A 66 0.71 4.41 -5.16
CA ALA A 66 0.13 3.50 -6.15
C ALA A 66 -0.37 4.31 -7.36
N GLU A 67 0.37 4.25 -8.46
CA GLU A 67 0.04 4.84 -9.75
C GLU A 67 -0.94 3.95 -10.53
N ARG A 68 -2.10 4.49 -10.91
CA ARG A 68 -3.10 3.84 -11.74
C ARG A 68 -3.00 4.47 -13.13
N ARG A 69 -2.63 3.74 -14.18
CA ARG A 69 -2.73 4.24 -15.56
C ARG A 69 -3.95 3.59 -16.22
N LEU A 70 -4.97 4.43 -16.47
CA LEU A 70 -6.22 4.26 -17.23
C LEU A 70 -6.88 2.88 -17.21
#